data_AF-A0A1U8NS05-F1
#
_entry.id   AF-A0A1U8NS05-F1
#
_cell.length_a   1.000
_cell.length_b   1.000
_cell.length_c   1.000
_cell.angle_alpha   90.00
_cell.angle_beta   90.00
_cell.angle_gamma   90.00
#
_symmetry.space_group_name_H-M   'P 1'
#
loop_
_entity.id
_entity.type
_entity.pdbx_description
1 polymer ?
#
loop_
_entity_poly.entity_id
_entity_poly.type
_entity_poly.pdbx_seq_one_letter_code
_entity_poly.pdbx_strand_id
1 'polypeptide(L)'
;MGSDALSMAECQNEMQKLFKEYGVTPFTPLKGIFIQGPIFVSFFLAISTMVEKMESFKFVGAYWFTDLSTPDSLYIFPVMTVLTFLLTVEVSILFC
;
A
#
# COMPACT_ATOMS: atom_id res chain seq x y z
N MET A 1 -11.08 16.96 -35.37
CA MET A 1 -10.85 15.77 -34.54
C MET A 1 -9.47 15.11 -34.74
N GLY A 2 -8.64 15.53 -35.71
CA GLY A 2 -7.29 14.97 -35.89
C GLY A 2 -6.13 15.78 -35.28
N SER A 3 -6.32 17.09 -35.03
CA SER A 3 -5.28 17.98 -34.50
C SER A 3 -4.93 17.70 -33.04
N ASP A 4 -5.92 17.36 -32.22
CA ASP A 4 -5.74 17.17 -30.78
C ASP A 4 -5.05 15.85 -30.46
N ALA A 5 -5.28 14.80 -31.25
CA ALA A 5 -4.60 13.52 -31.07
C ALA A 5 -3.10 13.61 -31.43
N LEU A 6 -2.76 14.42 -32.43
CA LEU A 6 -1.36 14.63 -32.84
C LEU A 6 -0.58 15.43 -31.79
N SER A 7 -1.16 16.51 -31.25
CA SER A 7 -0.51 17.29 -30.19
C SER A 7 -0.34 16.50 -28.89
N MET A 8 -1.29 15.62 -28.56
CA MET A 8 -1.17 14.69 -27.43
C MET A 8 -0.05 13.66 -27.67
N ALA A 9 0.09 13.14 -28.90
CA ALA A 9 1.15 12.20 -29.24
C ALA A 9 2.54 12.85 -29.18
N GLU A 10 2.68 14.09 -29.64
CA GLU A 10 3.92 14.87 -29.51
C GLU A 10 4.26 15.13 -28.04
N CYS A 11 3.27 15.54 -27.23
CA CYS A 11 3.42 15.73 -25.78
C CYS A 11 3.89 14.45 -25.07
N GLN A 12 3.31 13.30 -25.40
CA GLN A 12 3.75 12.02 -24.83
C GLN A 12 5.19 11.68 -25.23
N ASN A 13 5.60 11.98 -26.46
CA ASN A 13 6.94 11.67 -26.94
C ASN A 13 8.02 12.52 -26.24
N GLU A 14 7.75 13.81 -26.02
CA GLU A 14 8.63 14.70 -25.24
C GLU A 14 8.69 14.28 -23.76
N MET A 15 7.57 13.86 -23.17
CA MET A 15 7.55 13.29 -21.82
C MET A 15 8.40 12.01 -21.71
N GLN A 16 8.33 11.12 -22.71
CA GLN A 16 9.14 9.89 -22.74
C GLN A 16 10.64 10.19 -22.90
N LYS A 17 11.02 11.20 -23.69
CA LYS A 17 12.41 11.65 -23.80
C LYS A 17 12.94 12.17 -22.46
N LEU A 18 12.17 13.01 -21.78
CA LEU A 18 12.53 13.54 -20.46
C LEU A 18 12.67 12.41 -19.43
N PHE A 19 11.74 11.45 -19.39
CA PHE A 19 11.85 10.30 -18.51
C PHE A 19 13.12 9.47 -18.75
N LYS A 20 13.52 9.31 -20.01
CA LYS A 20 14.76 8.62 -20.40
C LYS A 20 16.02 9.41 -20.05
N GLU A 21 16.01 10.73 -20.21
CA GLU A 21 17.13 11.61 -19.88
C GLU A 21 17.42 11.63 -18.38
N TYR A 22 16.38 11.74 -17.55
CA TYR A 22 16.49 11.72 -16.09
C TYR A 22 16.51 10.30 -15.49
N GLY A 23 16.43 9.25 -16.33
CA GLY A 23 16.47 7.85 -15.91
C GLY A 23 15.30 7.42 -15.01
N VAL A 24 14.23 8.21 -14.95
CA VAL A 24 13.04 7.95 -14.14
C VAL A 24 12.02 7.17 -14.95
N THR A 25 11.49 6.10 -14.38
CA THR A 25 10.47 5.28 -15.03
C THR A 25 9.13 5.46 -14.33
N PRO A 26 8.00 5.48 -15.07
CA PRO A 26 6.66 5.55 -14.48
C PRO A 26 6.34 4.31 -13.63
N PHE A 27 7.18 3.26 -13.69
CA PHE A 27 7.05 2.03 -12.93
C PHE A 27 7.79 2.05 -11.59
N THR A 28 8.44 3.15 -11.20
CA THR A 28 9.09 3.28 -9.89
C THR A 28 8.14 2.91 -8.72
N PRO A 29 6.87 3.36 -8.68
CA PRO A 29 5.91 2.95 -7.64
C PRO A 29 5.57 1.45 -7.68
N LEU A 30 5.54 0.85 -8.87
CA LEU A 30 5.19 -0.57 -9.06
C LEU A 30 6.21 -1.51 -8.43
N LYS A 31 7.50 -1.12 -8.41
CA LYS A 31 8.57 -1.88 -7.74
C LYS A 31 8.33 -2.01 -6.24
N GLY A 32 7.81 -0.96 -5.61
CA GLY A 32 7.45 -0.98 -4.19
C GLY A 32 6.33 -1.98 -3.90
N ILE A 33 5.28 -1.98 -4.72
CA ILE A 33 4.15 -2.92 -4.60
C ILE A 33 4.61 -4.37 -4.79
N PHE A 34 5.50 -4.62 -5.77
CA PHE A 34 6.01 -5.96 -6.05
C PHE A 34 6.83 -6.56 -4.90
N ILE A 35 7.53 -5.72 -4.13
CA ILE A 35 8.29 -6.15 -2.95
C ILE A 35 7.37 -6.26 -1.72
N GLN A 36 6.48 -5.29 -1.53
CA GLN A 36 5.59 -5.24 -0.37
C GLN A 36 4.53 -6.35 -0.39
N GLY A 37 4.00 -6.71 -1.57
CA GLY A 37 2.96 -7.71 -1.70
C GLY A 37 3.36 -9.09 -1.14
N PRO A 38 4.47 -9.69 -1.58
CA PRO A 38 4.95 -10.97 -1.04
C PRO A 38 5.25 -10.93 0.46
N ILE A 39 5.78 -9.81 0.96
CA ILE A 39 6.04 -9.62 2.39
C ILE A 39 4.72 -9.62 3.16
N PHE A 40 3.72 -8.88 2.70
CA PHE A 40 2.40 -8.86 3.33
C PHE A 40 1.75 -10.26 3.34
N VAL A 41 1.79 -10.97 2.22
CA VAL A 41 1.22 -12.33 2.11
C VAL A 41 1.93 -13.32 3.03
N SER A 42 3.27 -13.25 3.14
CA SER A 42 4.02 -14.17 4.00
C SER A 42 3.67 -13.98 5.48
N PHE A 43 3.63 -12.73 5.96
CA PHE A 43 3.21 -12.44 7.33
C PHE A 43 1.73 -12.80 7.57
N PHE A 44 0.84 -12.51 6.62
CA PHE A 44 -0.58 -12.85 6.74
C PHE A 44 -0.79 -14.36 6.90
N LEU A 45 -0.14 -15.18 6.06
CA LEU A 45 -0.24 -16.64 6.14
C LEU A 45 0.42 -17.20 7.40
N ALA A 46 1.57 -16.63 7.81
CA ALA A 46 2.24 -17.02 9.05
C ALA A 46 1.35 -16.77 10.28
N ILE A 47 0.76 -15.59 10.39
CA ILE A 47 -0.16 -15.23 11.48
C ILE A 47 -1.40 -16.13 11.44
N SER A 48 -2.01 -16.33 10.28
CA SER A 48 -3.20 -17.19 10.13
C SER A 48 -2.94 -18.62 10.59
N THR A 49 -1.76 -19.17 10.25
CA THR A 49 -1.35 -20.52 10.67
C THR A 49 -1.07 -20.58 12.18
N MET A 50 -0.51 -19.53 12.77
CA MET A 50 -0.27 -19.46 14.22
C MET A 50 -1.57 -19.36 15.01
N VAL A 51 -2.52 -18.56 14.53
CA VAL A 51 -3.86 -18.41 15.12
C VAL A 51 -4.60 -19.74 15.18
N GLU A 52 -4.51 -20.56 14.12
CA GLU A 52 -5.15 -21.88 14.08
C GLU A 52 -4.52 -22.88 15.07
N LYS A 53 -3.21 -22.76 15.34
CA LYS A 53 -2.46 -23.71 16.18
C LYS A 53 -2.29 -23.30 17.64
N MET A 54 -2.49 -22.04 17.99
CA MET A 54 -2.37 -21.54 19.36
C MET A 54 -3.71 -21.02 19.87
N GLU A 55 -4.39 -21.81 20.71
CA GLU A 55 -5.60 -21.37 21.44
C GLU A 55 -5.34 -20.18 22.38
N SER A 56 -4.08 -19.90 22.72
CA SER A 56 -3.67 -18.75 23.53
C SER A 56 -4.06 -17.41 22.88
N PHE A 57 -4.10 -17.30 21.55
CA PHE A 57 -4.49 -16.06 20.87
C PHE A 57 -5.96 -15.66 21.07
N LYS A 58 -6.81 -16.58 21.55
CA LYS A 58 -8.21 -16.29 21.91
C LYS A 58 -8.35 -15.48 23.20
N PHE A 59 -7.30 -15.42 24.02
CA PHE A 59 -7.33 -14.77 25.35
C PHE A 59 -6.23 -13.71 25.54
N VAL A 60 -5.32 -13.54 24.57
CA VAL A 60 -4.18 -12.60 24.62
C VAL A 60 -4.58 -11.20 24.09
N GLY A 61 -5.82 -10.82 24.33
CA GLY A 61 -6.35 -9.53 23.94
C GLY A 61 -6.02 -8.39 24.92
N ALA A 62 -5.68 -7.20 24.42
CA ALA A 62 -5.50 -6.00 25.25
C ALA A 62 -6.61 -4.96 24.99
N TYR A 63 -7.27 -4.53 26.06
CA TYR A 63 -8.22 -3.40 26.16
C TYR A 63 -9.48 -3.44 25.26
N TRP A 64 -9.38 -3.48 23.93
CA TRP A 64 -10.53 -3.46 22.99
C TRP A 64 -10.55 -4.61 21.98
N PHE A 65 -9.47 -5.38 21.85
CA PHE A 65 -9.41 -6.58 21.04
C PHE A 65 -9.23 -7.77 21.98
N THR A 66 -10.29 -8.54 22.23
CA THR A 66 -10.22 -9.73 23.09
C THR A 66 -9.79 -10.97 22.34
N ASP A 67 -10.05 -11.01 21.03
CA ASP A 67 -9.75 -12.14 20.16
C ASP A 67 -8.95 -11.67 18.93
N LEU A 68 -7.70 -12.12 18.81
CA LEU A 68 -6.83 -11.86 17.65
C LEU A 68 -7.11 -12.79 16.47
N SER A 69 -7.91 -13.84 16.67
CA SER A 69 -8.25 -14.84 15.66
C SER A 69 -9.37 -14.39 14.72
N THR A 70 -10.14 -13.38 15.12
CA THR A 70 -11.29 -12.89 14.37
C THR A 70 -11.00 -11.52 13.77
N PRO A 71 -11.58 -11.19 12.60
CA PRO A 71 -11.53 -9.83 12.09
C PRO A 71 -12.06 -8.85 13.14
N ASP A 72 -11.38 -7.71 13.29
CA ASP A 72 -11.68 -6.71 14.31
C ASP A 72 -13.14 -6.25 14.23
N SER A 73 -13.93 -6.60 15.25
CA SER A 73 -15.36 -6.31 15.31
C SER A 73 -15.66 -4.81 15.39
N LEU A 74 -14.70 -3.98 15.83
CA LEU A 74 -14.86 -2.54 16.00
C LEU A 74 -14.21 -1.74 14.87
N TYR A 75 -13.57 -2.41 13.89
CA TYR A 75 -12.88 -1.78 12.77
C TYR A 75 -11.84 -0.71 13.16
N ILE A 76 -11.27 -0.82 14.37
CA ILE A 76 -10.30 0.15 14.88
C ILE A 76 -8.98 0.04 14.11
N PHE A 77 -8.50 -1.18 13.86
CA PHE A 77 -7.28 -1.40 13.07
C PHE A 77 -7.35 -0.80 11.66
N PRO A 78 -8.36 -1.08 10.82
CA PRO A 78 -8.43 -0.49 9.49
C PRO A 78 -8.55 1.04 9.53
N VAL A 79 -9.30 1.61 10.49
CA VAL A 79 -9.38 3.07 10.65
C VAL A 79 -8.02 3.68 10.97
N MET A 80 -7.28 3.08 11.91
CA MET A 80 -5.93 3.52 12.27
C MET A 80 -4.94 3.39 11.10
N THR A 81 -5.04 2.31 10.31
CA THR A 81 -4.22 2.15 9.10
C THR A 81 -4.51 3.25 8.09
N VAL A 82 -5.78 3.58 7.83
CA VAL A 82 -6.17 4.65 6.90
C VAL A 82 -5.67 6.02 7.40
N LEU A 83 -5.83 6.31 8.69
CA LEU A 83 -5.33 7.55 9.29
C LEU A 83 -3.80 7.66 9.19
N THR A 84 -3.09 6.57 9.46
CA THR A 84 -1.62 6.53 9.36
C THR A 84 -1.15 6.75 7.92
N PHE A 85 -1.86 6.15 6.95
CA PHE A 85 -1.59 6.37 5.53
C PHE A 85 -1.84 7.83 5.13
N LEU A 86 -2.97 8.40 5.54
CA LEU A 86 -3.32 9.80 5.27
C LEU A 86 -2.25 10.75 5.82
N LEU A 87 -1.86 10.59 7.09
CA LEU A 87 -0.80 11.37 7.70
C LEU A 87 0.54 11.24 6.95
N THR A 88 0.88 10.02 6.51
CA THR A 88 2.11 9.78 5.73
C THR A 88 2.08 10.54 4.41
N VAL A 89 0.96 10.54 3.70
CA VAL A 89 0.79 11.27 2.43
C VAL A 89 0.89 12.77 2.65
N GLU A 90 0.16 13.31 3.62
CA GLU A 90 0.16 14.74 3.94
C GLU A 90 1.56 15.23 4.34
N VAL A 91 2.26 14.48 5.21
CA VAL A 91 3.63 14.82 5.61
C VAL A 91 4.60 14.73 4.42
N SER A 92 4.45 13.71 3.57
CA SER A 92 5.30 13.56 2.38
C SER A 92 5.10 14.68 1.37
N ILE A 93 3.87 15.18 1.22
CA ILE A 93 3.55 16.31 0.33
C ILE A 93 4.04 17.63 0.94
N LEU A 94 3.85 17.81 2.25
CA LEU A 94 4.24 19.04 2.95
C LEU A 94 5.77 19.23 3.02
N PHE A 95 6.53 18.13 3.07
CA PHE A 95 8.00 18.17 3.17
C PHE A 95 8.73 18.05 1.81
N CYS A 96 7.99 17.99 0.70
CA CYS A 96 8.53 18.02 -0.66
C CYS A 96 8.55 19.45 -1.22
#